data_AF-A0A496PYF7-F1
#
_entry.id   AF-A0A496PYF7-F1
#
_cell.length_a   1.000
_cell.length_b   1.000
_cell.length_c   1.000
_cell.angle_alpha   90.00
_cell.angle_beta   90.00
_cell.angle_gamma   90.00
#
_symmetry.space_group_name_H-M   'P 1'
#
loop_
_entity.id
_entity.type
_entity.pdbx_description
1 polymer ?
#
loop_
_entity_poly.entity_id
_entity_poly.type
_entity_poly.pdbx_seq_one_letter_code
_entity_poly.pdbx_strand_id
1 'polypeptide(L)'
;MRPLNILFANYGDFATNSLNHIAGYANELSRRGHACIVAVPRNPDSVRTLNEPLFIPRTFEEVLTIPNHFPDSQPADIIHAWTPREGVRRFVEAYEQTHPVPVLVHLEDNEEHLLESYYRISFDELRQSVPLEDNSIWTADLSHPNRYRSFLHLADGATVITPSLADFLSPETPRIRLNPPVDLDFFSPRTADPALRDRLGLRPEEKVIVYHGSVTSANRGDLRKLFLAVSLLNRKGVPTRLIRTGFSDPDFEQSFGYDPSGQVIDLGYIDRSELPELLALADALVQPGCDDRFNRYRLPSKIPEFLASGRPVIIPGTNIGLELTHEKEVLLLERGDPAEIAESCRRIFSDPDLARQLGENAASTARERFDSRKATDTLFEFYQSILDRRDDSKWSELAERRSDQFSLLPSLVETLPSDQEGTLEAGSAKVLREAVRTLEVERNELSVRLEQAGDTLAKLAGENERQAEQMENLTSRLSDLSRQIETIVADRDEVRRDARQAHESSRRLDRQLAEASGQFDRQVAEAGGRLEQAKKQLDAARQEIDRLIEREARVKATASWKLTAPLRFLRRNLIDPFTSVRSHK
;
A
#
# COMPACT_ATOMS: atom_id res chain seq x y z
N MET A 1 -25.76 2.64 -30.86
CA MET A 1 -24.97 1.43 -30.58
C MET A 1 -25.73 0.63 -29.53
N ARG A 2 -25.81 -0.69 -29.63
CA ARG A 2 -26.56 -1.52 -28.67
C ARG A 2 -25.77 -1.59 -27.34
N PRO A 3 -26.42 -1.46 -26.17
CA PRO A 3 -25.82 -1.83 -24.88
C PRO A 3 -25.25 -3.25 -24.90
N LEU A 4 -24.15 -3.46 -24.17
CA LEU A 4 -23.53 -4.78 -24.01
C LEU A 4 -23.68 -5.24 -22.58
N ASN A 5 -23.84 -6.54 -22.40
CA ASN A 5 -23.73 -7.26 -21.14
C ASN A 5 -22.29 -7.76 -20.97
N ILE A 6 -21.55 -7.17 -20.04
CA ILE A 6 -20.12 -7.41 -19.87
C ILE A 6 -19.89 -8.08 -18.52
N LEU A 7 -19.34 -9.30 -18.53
CA LEU A 7 -19.02 -10.06 -17.33
C LEU A 7 -17.52 -10.00 -17.05
N PHE A 8 -17.15 -9.27 -16.00
CA PHE A 8 -15.80 -9.29 -15.45
C PHE A 8 -15.69 -10.42 -14.43
N ALA A 9 -14.63 -11.24 -14.51
CA ALA A 9 -14.35 -12.29 -13.54
C ALA A 9 -13.03 -11.99 -12.82
N ASN A 10 -13.06 -11.77 -11.51
CA ASN A 10 -11.86 -11.45 -10.73
C ASN A 10 -11.48 -12.60 -9.80
N TYR A 11 -10.19 -12.86 -9.64
CA TYR A 11 -9.68 -13.99 -8.85
C TYR A 11 -9.82 -13.83 -7.32
N GLY A 12 -10.07 -12.63 -6.80
CA GLY A 12 -10.24 -12.36 -5.37
C GLY A 12 -11.52 -11.58 -5.08
N ASP A 13 -11.71 -11.19 -3.83
CA ASP A 13 -12.85 -10.35 -3.43
C ASP A 13 -12.65 -8.88 -3.86
N PHE A 14 -13.58 -7.99 -3.49
CA PHE A 14 -13.54 -6.60 -3.94
C PHE A 14 -12.46 -5.75 -3.27
N ALA A 15 -11.70 -6.29 -2.32
CA ALA A 15 -10.58 -5.60 -1.69
C ALA A 15 -9.24 -5.82 -2.42
N THR A 16 -9.19 -6.62 -3.49
CA THR A 16 -7.94 -6.80 -4.25
C THR A 16 -7.57 -5.57 -5.08
N ASN A 17 -6.27 -5.40 -5.34
CA ASN A 17 -5.80 -4.27 -6.15
C ASN A 17 -6.36 -4.28 -7.57
N SER A 18 -6.53 -5.46 -8.17
CA SER A 18 -7.08 -5.64 -9.52
C SER A 18 -8.51 -5.11 -9.63
N LEU A 19 -9.27 -5.07 -8.53
CA LEU A 19 -10.58 -4.43 -8.53
C LEU A 19 -10.53 -2.93 -8.74
N ASN A 20 -9.46 -2.24 -8.32
CA ASN A 20 -9.35 -0.81 -8.63
C ASN A 20 -9.33 -0.60 -10.15
N HIS A 21 -8.74 -1.54 -10.90
CA HIS A 21 -8.72 -1.50 -12.36
C HIS A 21 -10.09 -1.86 -12.94
N ILE A 22 -10.63 -3.02 -12.55
CA ILE A 22 -11.92 -3.52 -13.05
C ILE A 22 -13.04 -2.51 -12.74
N ALA A 23 -13.09 -1.97 -11.53
CA ALA A 23 -14.09 -0.98 -11.13
C ALA A 23 -14.00 0.30 -11.99
N GLY A 24 -12.79 0.77 -12.30
CA GLY A 24 -12.61 1.93 -13.18
C GLY A 24 -13.22 1.71 -14.57
N TYR A 25 -12.99 0.53 -15.17
CA TYR A 25 -13.58 0.15 -16.45
C TYR A 25 -15.09 -0.09 -16.37
N ALA A 26 -15.53 -0.89 -15.42
CA ALA A 26 -16.92 -1.28 -15.27
C ALA A 26 -17.81 -0.07 -14.95
N ASN A 27 -17.33 0.88 -14.13
CA ASN A 27 -18.05 2.12 -13.86
C ASN A 27 -18.18 2.98 -15.11
N GLU A 28 -17.10 3.15 -15.87
CA GLU A 28 -17.12 3.97 -17.08
C GLU A 28 -17.98 3.36 -18.19
N LEU A 29 -17.94 2.03 -18.37
CA LEU A 29 -18.85 1.30 -19.26
C LEU A 29 -20.31 1.43 -18.81
N SER A 30 -20.57 1.34 -17.50
CA SER A 30 -21.93 1.50 -16.95
C SER A 30 -22.47 2.91 -17.18
N ARG A 31 -21.65 3.97 -17.04
CA ARG A 31 -22.03 5.35 -17.38
C ARG A 31 -22.44 5.53 -18.84
N ARG A 32 -21.89 4.70 -19.73
CA ARG A 32 -22.19 4.70 -21.17
C ARG A 32 -23.42 3.84 -21.52
N GLY A 33 -24.06 3.24 -20.53
CA GLY A 33 -25.29 2.46 -20.68
C GLY A 33 -25.08 0.98 -20.94
N HIS A 34 -23.86 0.44 -20.80
CA HIS A 34 -23.63 -1.00 -20.78
C HIS A 34 -24.01 -1.59 -19.42
N ALA A 35 -24.38 -2.85 -19.37
CA ALA A 35 -24.60 -3.56 -18.12
C ALA A 35 -23.31 -4.30 -17.75
N CYS A 36 -22.74 -3.98 -16.59
CA CYS A 36 -21.53 -4.65 -16.11
C CYS A 36 -21.84 -5.47 -14.85
N ILE A 37 -21.43 -6.74 -14.87
CA ILE A 37 -21.35 -7.58 -13.68
C ILE A 37 -19.88 -7.79 -13.37
N VAL A 38 -19.50 -7.65 -12.10
CA VAL A 38 -18.19 -8.03 -11.62
C VAL A 38 -18.36 -9.21 -10.67
N ALA A 39 -17.93 -10.37 -11.13
CA ALA A 39 -18.03 -11.62 -10.41
C ALA A 39 -16.73 -11.92 -9.65
N VAL A 40 -16.86 -12.34 -8.39
CA VAL A 40 -15.75 -12.70 -7.49
C VAL A 40 -15.95 -14.10 -6.89
N PRO A 41 -14.93 -14.83 -6.45
CA PRO A 41 -15.13 -16.16 -5.87
C PRO A 41 -15.83 -16.13 -4.50
N ARG A 42 -15.70 -15.03 -3.74
CA ARG A 42 -16.14 -14.96 -2.34
C ARG A 42 -16.33 -13.51 -1.88
N ASN A 43 -17.01 -13.36 -0.73
CA ASN A 43 -17.14 -12.10 0.01
C ASN A 43 -17.66 -10.92 -0.83
N PRO A 44 -18.87 -11.01 -1.44
CA PRO A 44 -19.38 -9.95 -2.29
C PRO A 44 -19.62 -8.63 -1.54
N ASP A 45 -19.85 -8.68 -0.22
CA ASP A 45 -20.04 -7.52 0.65
C ASP A 45 -18.79 -6.62 0.76
N SER A 46 -17.61 -7.14 0.39
CA SER A 46 -16.39 -6.33 0.30
C SER A 46 -16.48 -5.21 -0.73
N VAL A 47 -17.49 -5.21 -1.63
CA VAL A 47 -17.72 -4.12 -2.60
C VAL A 47 -17.82 -2.75 -1.93
N ARG A 48 -18.18 -2.70 -0.63
CA ARG A 48 -18.19 -1.49 0.20
C ARG A 48 -16.85 -0.76 0.33
N THR A 49 -15.73 -1.41 -0.02
CA THR A 49 -14.39 -0.80 -0.03
C THR A 49 -14.18 0.06 -1.28
N LEU A 50 -15.01 -0.12 -2.31
CA LEU A 50 -14.95 0.64 -3.55
C LEU A 50 -15.78 1.92 -3.42
N ASN A 51 -15.27 2.99 -4.02
CA ASN A 51 -15.99 4.25 -4.09
C ASN A 51 -17.03 4.17 -5.23
N GLU A 52 -18.31 4.34 -4.89
CA GLU A 52 -19.44 4.44 -5.83
C GLU A 52 -19.42 3.40 -6.98
N PRO A 53 -19.53 2.09 -6.69
CA PRO A 53 -19.64 1.07 -7.73
C PRO A 53 -20.95 1.23 -8.50
N LEU A 54 -20.86 1.36 -9.83
CA LEU A 54 -22.00 1.47 -10.76
C LEU A 54 -22.34 0.14 -11.45
N PHE A 55 -21.50 -0.88 -11.23
CA PHE A 55 -21.69 -2.24 -11.73
C PHE A 55 -22.41 -3.12 -10.69
N ILE A 56 -22.83 -4.31 -11.12
CA ILE A 56 -23.52 -5.28 -10.27
C ILE A 56 -22.48 -6.26 -9.67
N PRO A 57 -22.24 -6.23 -8.36
CA PRO A 57 -21.35 -7.20 -7.71
C PRO A 57 -22.05 -8.56 -7.56
N ARG A 58 -21.35 -9.65 -7.89
CA ARG A 58 -21.85 -11.03 -7.72
C ARG A 58 -20.75 -11.99 -7.31
N THR A 59 -21.11 -13.14 -6.77
CA THR A 59 -20.19 -14.27 -6.66
C THR A 59 -20.19 -15.12 -7.93
N PHE A 60 -19.14 -15.92 -8.13
CA PHE A 60 -19.08 -16.93 -9.18
C PHE A 60 -20.26 -17.90 -9.09
N GLU A 61 -20.61 -18.34 -7.88
CA GLU A 61 -21.75 -19.24 -7.65
C GLU A 61 -23.08 -18.61 -8.05
N GLU A 62 -23.32 -17.34 -7.67
CA GLU A 62 -24.54 -16.63 -8.06
C GLU A 62 -24.67 -16.52 -9.59
N VAL A 63 -23.57 -16.20 -10.29
CA VAL A 63 -23.60 -16.06 -11.76
C VAL A 63 -23.87 -17.40 -12.45
N LEU A 64 -23.32 -18.51 -11.95
CA LEU A 64 -23.54 -19.85 -12.51
C LEU A 64 -24.93 -20.43 -12.19
N THR A 65 -25.51 -20.05 -11.06
CA THR A 65 -26.82 -20.57 -10.61
C THR A 65 -28.01 -19.75 -11.11
N ILE A 66 -27.82 -18.45 -11.34
CA ILE A 66 -28.86 -17.55 -11.83
C ILE A 66 -28.79 -17.50 -13.36
N PRO A 67 -29.73 -18.15 -14.09
CA PRO A 67 -29.82 -17.98 -15.53
C PRO A 67 -30.14 -16.51 -15.84
N ASN A 68 -29.60 -15.97 -16.93
CA ASN A 68 -29.94 -14.63 -17.41
C ASN A 68 -29.71 -13.52 -16.35
N HIS A 69 -28.52 -13.49 -15.75
CA HIS A 69 -28.15 -12.65 -14.62
C HIS A 69 -27.97 -11.15 -14.93
N PHE A 70 -28.15 -10.73 -16.19
CA PHE A 70 -28.16 -9.31 -16.56
C PHE A 70 -29.56 -8.67 -16.50
N PRO A 71 -29.65 -7.33 -16.37
CA PRO A 71 -30.95 -6.63 -16.24
C PRO A 71 -31.94 -6.87 -17.38
N ASP A 72 -31.44 -7.17 -18.59
CA ASP A 72 -32.25 -7.47 -19.77
C ASP A 72 -32.66 -8.96 -19.88
N SER A 73 -32.36 -9.75 -18.84
CA SER A 73 -32.59 -11.19 -18.81
C SER A 73 -31.91 -11.94 -19.97
N GLN A 74 -30.72 -11.50 -20.37
CA GLN A 74 -29.84 -12.22 -21.28
C GLN A 74 -28.56 -12.68 -20.55
N PRO A 75 -27.77 -13.61 -21.12
CA PRO A 75 -26.40 -13.86 -20.67
C PRO A 75 -25.47 -12.69 -21.01
N ALA A 76 -24.19 -12.84 -20.65
CA ALA A 76 -23.15 -11.92 -21.09
C ALA A 76 -23.05 -11.93 -22.63
N ASP A 77 -22.70 -10.79 -23.21
CA ASP A 77 -22.23 -10.73 -24.59
C ASP A 77 -20.73 -11.06 -24.65
N ILE A 78 -19.98 -10.83 -23.56
CA ILE A 78 -18.52 -11.02 -23.49
C ILE A 78 -18.05 -11.25 -22.04
N ILE A 79 -17.03 -12.09 -21.87
CA ILE A 79 -16.34 -12.30 -20.58
C ILE A 79 -14.96 -11.65 -20.64
N HIS A 80 -14.59 -10.94 -19.58
CA HIS A 80 -13.22 -10.45 -19.39
C HIS A 80 -12.65 -10.95 -18.05
N ALA A 81 -11.74 -11.91 -18.13
CA ALA A 81 -11.23 -12.69 -17.01
C ALA A 81 -9.88 -12.15 -16.46
N TRP A 82 -9.84 -11.83 -15.17
CA TRP A 82 -8.69 -11.36 -14.38
C TRP A 82 -8.33 -12.39 -13.31
N THR A 83 -7.22 -13.12 -13.37
CA THR A 83 -6.24 -13.37 -14.44
C THR A 83 -6.39 -14.85 -14.85
N PRO A 84 -5.44 -15.59 -15.48
CA PRO A 84 -5.65 -17.01 -15.82
C PRO A 84 -5.56 -17.97 -14.59
N ARG A 85 -5.72 -17.43 -13.38
CA ARG A 85 -5.74 -18.19 -12.12
C ARG A 85 -6.81 -19.26 -12.14
N GLU A 86 -6.56 -20.36 -11.42
CA GLU A 86 -7.35 -21.59 -11.53
C GLU A 86 -8.83 -21.38 -11.16
N GLY A 87 -9.13 -20.57 -10.16
CA GLY A 87 -10.52 -20.24 -9.79
C GLY A 87 -11.28 -19.52 -10.89
N VAL A 88 -10.62 -18.58 -11.57
CA VAL A 88 -11.18 -17.82 -12.70
C VAL A 88 -11.36 -18.72 -13.90
N ARG A 89 -10.33 -19.51 -14.26
CA ARG A 89 -10.40 -20.49 -15.36
C ARG A 89 -11.58 -21.43 -15.18
N ARG A 90 -11.73 -22.03 -13.99
CA ARG A 90 -12.84 -22.96 -13.68
C ARG A 90 -14.21 -22.28 -13.82
N PHE A 91 -14.33 -21.05 -13.30
CA PHE A 91 -15.56 -20.27 -13.44
C PHE A 91 -15.90 -19.98 -14.90
N VAL A 92 -14.94 -19.49 -15.68
CA VAL A 92 -15.13 -19.15 -17.10
C VAL A 92 -15.49 -20.40 -17.91
N GLU A 93 -14.80 -21.52 -17.70
CA GLU A 93 -15.12 -22.78 -18.37
C GLU A 93 -16.53 -23.29 -18.02
N ALA A 94 -16.94 -23.19 -16.76
CA ALA A 94 -18.29 -23.58 -16.34
C ALA A 94 -19.35 -22.66 -16.96
N TYR A 95 -19.06 -21.37 -17.10
CA TYR A 95 -19.95 -20.42 -17.76
C TYR A 95 -20.07 -20.71 -19.25
N GLU A 96 -18.94 -20.87 -19.96
CA GLU A 96 -18.88 -21.16 -21.39
C GLU A 96 -19.69 -22.41 -21.78
N GLN A 97 -19.70 -23.43 -20.93
CA GLN A 97 -20.47 -24.65 -21.17
C GLN A 97 -21.98 -24.42 -21.27
N THR A 98 -22.49 -23.37 -20.61
CA THR A 98 -23.92 -23.07 -20.57
C THR A 98 -24.28 -21.90 -21.48
N HIS A 99 -23.36 -20.95 -21.65
CA HIS A 99 -23.54 -19.73 -22.42
C HIS A 99 -22.28 -19.46 -23.23
N PRO A 100 -22.19 -20.00 -24.46
CA PRO A 100 -21.04 -19.80 -25.31
C PRO A 100 -20.95 -18.33 -25.74
N VAL A 101 -19.91 -17.62 -25.30
CA VAL A 101 -19.61 -16.20 -25.56
C VAL A 101 -18.10 -15.99 -25.83
N PRO A 102 -17.68 -14.84 -26.38
CA PRO A 102 -16.26 -14.55 -26.48
C PRO A 102 -15.60 -14.34 -25.11
N VAL A 103 -14.39 -14.89 -24.96
CA VAL A 103 -13.61 -14.83 -23.72
C VAL A 103 -12.33 -14.04 -23.93
N LEU A 104 -12.14 -12.99 -23.14
CA LEU A 104 -10.88 -12.26 -23.04
C LEU A 104 -10.20 -12.60 -21.72
N VAL A 105 -8.89 -12.78 -21.74
CA VAL A 105 -8.07 -12.96 -20.54
C VAL A 105 -7.13 -11.78 -20.35
N HIS A 106 -7.17 -11.16 -19.16
CA HIS A 106 -6.24 -10.12 -18.76
C HIS A 106 -5.02 -10.72 -18.05
N LEU A 107 -3.83 -10.27 -18.46
CA LEU A 107 -2.58 -10.57 -17.78
C LEU A 107 -2.06 -9.30 -17.09
N GLU A 108 -1.90 -9.37 -15.76
CA GLU A 108 -1.33 -8.28 -14.96
C GLU A 108 -0.01 -8.65 -14.26
N ASP A 109 0.26 -9.94 -14.11
CA ASP A 109 1.46 -10.48 -13.45
C ASP A 109 2.09 -11.60 -14.28
N ASN A 110 3.37 -11.87 -14.01
CA ASN A 110 4.04 -13.08 -14.48
C ASN A 110 3.65 -14.26 -13.60
N GLU A 111 2.66 -15.03 -14.05
CA GLU A 111 2.10 -16.18 -13.34
C GLU A 111 3.17 -17.22 -12.97
N GLU A 112 4.16 -17.45 -13.84
CA GLU A 112 5.25 -18.40 -13.57
C GLU A 112 6.15 -17.92 -12.45
N HIS A 113 6.48 -16.62 -12.43
CA HIS A 113 7.26 -16.03 -11.35
C HIS A 113 6.52 -16.04 -10.01
N LEU A 114 5.20 -15.80 -10.03
CA LEU A 114 4.37 -15.90 -8.82
C LEU A 114 4.41 -17.32 -8.25
N LEU A 115 4.28 -18.34 -9.12
CA LEU A 115 4.35 -19.74 -8.73
C LEU A 115 5.71 -20.12 -8.14
N GLU A 116 6.81 -19.74 -8.80
CA GLU A 116 8.17 -19.99 -8.30
C GLU A 116 8.42 -19.30 -6.97
N SER A 117 7.97 -18.05 -6.81
CA SER A 117 8.12 -17.30 -5.56
C SER A 117 7.30 -17.91 -4.42
N TYR A 118 6.13 -18.46 -4.71
CA TYR A 118 5.26 -19.08 -3.72
C TYR A 118 5.80 -20.45 -3.27
N TYR A 119 6.08 -21.35 -4.23
CA TYR A 119 6.50 -22.73 -3.95
C TYR A 119 8.01 -22.89 -3.73
N ARG A 120 8.82 -21.87 -4.03
CA ARG A 120 10.28 -21.87 -3.86
C ARG A 120 11.00 -22.97 -4.67
N ILE A 121 10.42 -23.38 -5.79
CA ILE A 121 11.00 -24.29 -6.78
C ILE A 121 10.84 -23.69 -8.18
N SER A 122 11.56 -24.19 -9.18
CA SER A 122 11.43 -23.68 -10.55
C SER A 122 10.08 -24.02 -11.18
N PHE A 123 9.64 -23.21 -12.16
CA PHE A 123 8.38 -23.44 -12.84
C PHE A 123 8.35 -24.80 -13.56
N ASP A 124 9.48 -25.23 -14.14
CA ASP A 124 9.58 -26.53 -14.80
C ASP A 124 9.47 -27.71 -13.83
N GLU A 125 10.10 -27.63 -12.65
CA GLU A 125 9.94 -28.64 -11.59
C GLU A 125 8.49 -28.68 -11.08
N LEU A 126 7.86 -27.53 -10.91
CA LEU A 126 6.46 -27.45 -10.50
C LEU A 126 5.53 -28.07 -11.56
N ARG A 127 5.79 -27.80 -12.84
CA ARG A 127 5.03 -28.37 -13.95
C ARG A 127 5.12 -29.89 -14.02
N GLN A 128 6.27 -30.47 -13.68
CA GLN A 128 6.50 -31.92 -13.66
C GLN A 128 5.93 -32.59 -12.41
N SER A 129 5.88 -31.89 -11.28
CA SER A 129 5.44 -32.45 -10.00
C SER A 129 3.92 -32.42 -9.78
N VAL A 130 3.18 -31.61 -10.54
CA VAL A 130 1.73 -31.43 -10.36
C VAL A 130 0.95 -32.29 -11.38
N PRO A 131 0.22 -33.33 -10.93
CA PRO A 131 -0.55 -34.21 -11.81
C PRO A 131 -1.62 -33.45 -12.59
N LEU A 132 -1.85 -33.85 -13.85
CA LEU A 132 -2.89 -33.27 -14.70
C LEU A 132 -4.29 -33.74 -14.33
N GLU A 133 -4.43 -34.90 -13.69
CA GLU A 133 -5.69 -35.61 -13.48
C GLU A 133 -6.37 -35.24 -12.15
N ASP A 134 -5.62 -34.68 -11.19
CA ASP A 134 -6.16 -34.34 -9.88
C ASP A 134 -6.55 -32.86 -9.77
N ASN A 135 -7.85 -32.58 -9.88
CA ASN A 135 -8.44 -31.26 -9.74
C ASN A 135 -8.54 -30.77 -8.28
N SER A 136 -8.48 -31.68 -7.32
CA SER A 136 -8.88 -31.42 -5.93
C SER A 136 -7.77 -30.76 -5.10
N ILE A 137 -6.51 -30.88 -5.54
CA ILE A 137 -5.33 -30.47 -4.76
C ILE A 137 -4.86 -29.03 -5.06
N TRP A 138 -5.21 -28.45 -6.22
CA TRP A 138 -4.68 -27.13 -6.60
C TRP A 138 -5.51 -25.96 -6.05
N THR A 139 -4.83 -24.95 -5.50
CA THR A 139 -5.47 -23.74 -4.98
C THR A 139 -6.11 -22.90 -6.09
N ALA A 140 -7.29 -22.34 -5.81
CA ALA A 140 -8.01 -21.48 -6.75
C ALA A 140 -7.32 -20.12 -6.96
N ASP A 141 -6.50 -19.66 -6.01
CA ASP A 141 -5.94 -18.31 -6.01
C ASP A 141 -4.69 -18.16 -6.90
N LEU A 142 -4.12 -19.27 -7.39
CA LEU A 142 -2.92 -19.30 -8.26
C LEU A 142 -3.24 -19.98 -9.60
N SER A 143 -2.48 -19.62 -10.64
CA SER A 143 -2.54 -20.31 -11.93
C SER A 143 -2.06 -21.75 -11.83
N HIS A 144 -2.74 -22.68 -12.48
CA HIS A 144 -2.28 -24.06 -12.54
C HIS A 144 -1.13 -24.19 -13.56
N PRO A 145 0.05 -24.75 -13.17
CA PRO A 145 1.27 -24.70 -13.98
C PRO A 145 1.12 -25.37 -15.35
N ASN A 146 0.26 -26.39 -15.45
CA ASN A 146 0.00 -27.10 -16.70
C ASN A 146 -1.22 -26.60 -17.50
N ARG A 147 -2.10 -25.76 -16.95
CA ARG A 147 -3.41 -25.47 -17.57
C ARG A 147 -3.61 -24.01 -17.93
N TYR A 148 -2.92 -23.09 -17.26
CA TYR A 148 -3.11 -21.67 -17.50
C TYR A 148 -2.78 -21.30 -18.97
N ARG A 149 -1.74 -21.90 -19.56
CA ARG A 149 -1.39 -21.70 -20.98
C ARG A 149 -2.47 -22.22 -21.94
N SER A 150 -3.09 -23.36 -21.63
CA SER A 150 -4.21 -23.87 -22.41
C SER A 150 -5.41 -22.93 -22.33
N PHE A 151 -5.70 -22.38 -21.15
CA PHE A 151 -6.74 -21.37 -20.99
C PHE A 151 -6.45 -20.09 -21.79
N LEU A 152 -5.19 -19.62 -21.79
CA LEU A 152 -4.76 -18.50 -22.64
C LEU A 152 -4.90 -18.81 -24.15
N HIS A 153 -4.73 -20.07 -24.56
CA HIS A 153 -4.91 -20.49 -25.95
C HIS A 153 -6.38 -20.51 -26.38
N LEU A 154 -7.28 -20.85 -25.45
CA LEU A 154 -8.74 -20.84 -25.65
C LEU A 154 -9.31 -19.43 -25.74
N ALA A 155 -8.66 -18.43 -25.14
CA ALA A 155 -9.12 -17.05 -25.18
C ALA A 155 -9.23 -16.50 -26.62
N ASP A 156 -10.34 -15.83 -26.93
CA ASP A 156 -10.59 -15.15 -28.20
C ASP A 156 -9.76 -13.87 -28.32
N GLY A 157 -9.41 -13.27 -27.18
CA GLY A 157 -8.52 -12.13 -27.11
C GLY A 157 -7.82 -12.04 -25.77
N ALA A 158 -6.80 -11.19 -25.70
CA ALA A 158 -6.10 -10.93 -24.45
C ALA A 158 -5.86 -9.45 -24.24
N THR A 159 -5.84 -9.04 -22.98
CA THR A 159 -5.37 -7.70 -22.61
C THR A 159 -4.17 -7.85 -21.69
N VAL A 160 -3.18 -6.97 -21.84
CA VAL A 160 -1.94 -7.02 -21.05
C VAL A 160 -1.68 -5.69 -20.37
N ILE A 161 -1.34 -5.69 -19.08
CA ILE A 161 -1.05 -4.43 -18.36
C ILE A 161 0.30 -3.82 -18.79
N THR A 162 1.22 -4.66 -19.25
CA THR A 162 2.52 -4.28 -19.80
C THR A 162 2.80 -5.09 -21.07
N PRO A 163 3.44 -4.51 -22.11
CA PRO A 163 3.74 -5.22 -23.35
C PRO A 163 4.50 -6.54 -23.16
N SER A 164 5.39 -6.63 -22.17
CA SER A 164 6.18 -7.84 -21.90
C SER A 164 5.32 -9.09 -21.62
N LEU A 165 4.12 -8.93 -21.08
CA LEU A 165 3.23 -10.08 -20.82
C LEU A 165 2.69 -10.72 -22.10
N ALA A 166 2.85 -10.06 -23.26
CA ALA A 166 2.53 -10.64 -24.55
C ALA A 166 3.41 -11.86 -24.89
N ASP A 167 4.56 -12.03 -24.24
CA ASP A 167 5.46 -13.18 -24.42
C ASP A 167 4.80 -14.52 -24.03
N PHE A 168 3.76 -14.49 -23.18
CA PHE A 168 3.02 -15.68 -22.74
C PHE A 168 1.85 -16.06 -23.66
N LEU A 169 1.55 -15.24 -24.66
CA LEU A 169 0.41 -15.40 -25.55
C LEU A 169 0.88 -15.90 -26.93
N SER A 170 0.11 -16.80 -27.55
CA SER A 170 0.34 -17.22 -28.94
C SER A 170 0.38 -16.00 -29.85
N PRO A 171 1.32 -15.82 -30.80
CA PRO A 171 1.42 -14.64 -31.67
C PRO A 171 0.12 -14.27 -32.41
N GLU A 172 -0.75 -15.26 -32.66
CA GLU A 172 -2.01 -15.09 -33.36
C GLU A 172 -3.14 -14.54 -32.48
N THR A 173 -3.02 -14.65 -31.14
CA THR A 173 -4.04 -14.15 -30.21
C THR A 173 -4.17 -12.63 -30.35
N PRO A 174 -5.36 -12.11 -30.75
CA PRO A 174 -5.63 -10.68 -30.76
C PRO A 174 -5.37 -10.10 -29.38
N ARG A 175 -4.61 -9.01 -29.30
CA ARG A 175 -4.31 -8.38 -28.01
C ARG A 175 -4.15 -6.88 -28.09
N ILE A 176 -4.45 -6.23 -26.98
CA ILE A 176 -4.13 -4.82 -26.74
C ILE A 176 -3.42 -4.67 -25.39
N ARG A 177 -2.66 -3.59 -25.25
CA ARG A 177 -2.26 -3.13 -23.92
C ARG A 177 -3.45 -2.44 -23.26
N LEU A 178 -3.71 -2.77 -22.01
CA LEU A 178 -4.77 -2.18 -21.21
C LEU A 178 -4.17 -1.54 -19.96
N ASN A 179 -4.00 -0.22 -19.99
CA ASN A 179 -3.44 0.54 -18.87
C ASN A 179 -4.43 0.59 -17.70
N PRO A 180 -4.02 0.43 -16.44
CA PRO A 180 -4.94 0.57 -15.32
C PRO A 180 -5.54 1.99 -15.27
N PRO A 181 -6.87 2.14 -15.25
CA PRO A 181 -7.50 3.44 -15.23
C PRO A 181 -7.25 4.11 -13.88
N VAL A 182 -6.99 5.42 -13.91
CA VAL A 182 -7.00 6.27 -12.72
C VAL A 182 -8.17 7.23 -12.82
N ASP A 183 -8.93 7.34 -11.72
CA ASP A 183 -9.95 8.37 -11.59
C ASP A 183 -9.24 9.71 -11.35
N LEU A 184 -9.21 10.55 -12.38
CA LEU A 184 -8.51 11.84 -12.37
C LEU A 184 -9.29 12.94 -11.63
N ASP A 185 -10.57 12.71 -11.33
CA ASP A 185 -11.34 13.60 -10.46
C ASP A 185 -11.00 13.29 -8.99
N PHE A 186 -10.79 12.02 -8.68
CA PHE A 186 -10.37 11.56 -7.36
C PHE A 186 -8.86 11.78 -7.09
N PHE A 187 -7.97 11.35 -7.98
CA PHE A 187 -6.53 11.62 -7.92
C PHE A 187 -6.17 12.78 -8.83
N SER A 188 -5.88 13.91 -8.23
CA SER A 188 -5.52 15.15 -8.93
C SER A 188 -4.48 15.93 -8.12
N PRO A 189 -3.75 16.86 -8.76
CA PRO A 189 -2.84 17.76 -8.05
C PRO A 189 -3.59 18.56 -6.98
N ARG A 190 -3.11 18.48 -5.74
CA ARG A 190 -3.72 19.11 -4.56
C ARG A 190 -2.66 19.82 -3.73
N THR A 191 -3.08 20.87 -3.03
CA THR A 191 -2.24 21.52 -2.02
C THR A 191 -2.17 20.64 -0.77
N ALA A 192 -0.97 20.45 -0.24
CA ALA A 192 -0.74 19.74 1.03
C ALA A 192 -1.51 20.43 2.18
N ASP A 193 -2.26 19.67 2.97
CA ASP A 193 -2.92 20.18 4.17
C ASP A 193 -1.90 20.35 5.32
N PRO A 194 -1.65 21.58 5.82
CA PRO A 194 -0.79 21.80 6.97
C PRO A 194 -1.27 21.09 8.24
N ALA A 195 -2.59 20.96 8.44
CA ALA A 195 -3.14 20.32 9.63
C ALA A 195 -2.86 18.81 9.64
N LEU A 196 -2.95 18.15 8.49
CA LEU A 196 -2.54 16.76 8.34
C LEU A 196 -1.04 16.58 8.62
N ARG A 197 -0.20 17.52 8.16
CA ARG A 197 1.24 17.50 8.44
C ARG A 197 1.52 17.57 9.95
N ASP A 198 0.85 18.47 10.65
CA ASP A 198 0.97 18.63 12.11
C ASP A 198 0.46 17.39 12.87
N ARG A 199 -0.69 16.83 12.46
CA ARG A 199 -1.25 15.59 13.03
C ARG A 199 -0.29 14.41 12.93
N LEU A 200 0.48 14.32 11.84
CA LEU A 200 1.48 13.28 11.61
C LEU A 200 2.81 13.57 12.34
N GLY A 201 2.94 14.72 13.01
CA GLY A 201 4.15 15.09 13.76
C GLY A 201 5.35 15.45 12.89
N LEU A 202 5.10 15.84 11.63
CA LEU A 202 6.14 16.20 10.67
C LEU A 202 6.64 17.62 10.93
N ARG A 203 7.95 17.79 11.09
CA ARG A 203 8.56 19.11 11.32
C ARG A 203 8.65 19.91 10.02
N PRO A 204 8.65 21.27 10.05
CA PRO A 204 8.67 22.09 8.84
C PRO A 204 9.82 21.79 7.86
N GLU A 205 10.99 21.42 8.38
CA GLU A 205 12.19 21.13 7.60
C GLU A 205 12.23 19.71 7.00
N GLU A 206 11.35 18.81 7.45
CA GLU A 206 11.37 17.41 7.01
C GLU A 206 10.81 17.24 5.60
N LYS A 207 11.55 16.50 4.77
CA LYS A 207 11.08 16.04 3.47
C LYS A 207 10.23 14.79 3.63
N VAL A 208 9.16 14.71 2.85
CA VAL A 208 8.20 13.62 2.96
C VAL A 208 8.26 12.75 1.72
N ILE A 209 8.47 11.45 1.93
CA ILE A 209 8.25 10.42 0.91
C ILE A 209 7.00 9.65 1.31
N VAL A 210 6.09 9.41 0.35
CA VAL A 210 4.89 8.59 0.60
C VAL A 210 4.95 7.32 -0.23
N TYR A 211 4.67 6.19 0.41
CA TYR A 211 4.50 4.89 -0.24
C TYR A 211 3.20 4.26 0.23
N HIS A 212 2.18 4.18 -0.64
CA HIS A 212 0.98 3.41 -0.32
C HIS A 212 1.06 2.03 -0.96
N GLY A 213 0.94 0.98 -0.15
CA GLY A 213 0.90 -0.40 -0.62
C GLY A 213 1.51 -1.38 0.37
N SER A 214 0.96 -2.59 0.39
CA SER A 214 1.42 -3.63 1.31
C SER A 214 2.84 -4.12 0.99
N VAL A 215 3.55 -4.53 2.04
CA VAL A 215 4.82 -5.25 1.93
C VAL A 215 4.51 -6.73 1.83
N THR A 216 4.83 -7.31 0.68
CA THR A 216 4.65 -8.74 0.38
C THR A 216 5.99 -9.41 0.19
N SER A 217 6.01 -10.74 0.19
CA SER A 217 7.23 -11.52 -0.07
C SER A 217 7.91 -11.14 -1.40
N ALA A 218 7.12 -10.79 -2.43
CA ALA A 218 7.61 -10.43 -3.75
C ALA A 218 8.27 -9.03 -3.80
N ASN A 219 7.75 -8.04 -3.06
CA ASN A 219 8.27 -6.66 -3.11
C ASN A 219 9.18 -6.28 -1.93
N ARG A 220 9.31 -7.16 -0.92
CA ARG A 220 10.07 -6.92 0.32
C ARG A 220 11.47 -6.37 0.07
N GLY A 221 12.18 -6.92 -0.91
CA GLY A 221 13.53 -6.50 -1.27
C GLY A 221 13.60 -5.04 -1.71
N ASP A 222 12.65 -4.59 -2.53
CA ASP A 222 12.60 -3.22 -3.04
C ASP A 222 12.22 -2.23 -1.94
N LEU A 223 11.26 -2.57 -1.08
CA LEU A 223 10.90 -1.71 0.06
C LEU A 223 12.05 -1.55 1.06
N ARG A 224 12.83 -2.61 1.29
CA ARG A 224 14.04 -2.52 2.13
C ARG A 224 15.01 -1.47 1.59
N LYS A 225 15.17 -1.39 0.26
CA LYS A 225 16.05 -0.39 -0.38
C LYS A 225 15.54 1.04 -0.14
N LEU A 226 14.22 1.26 -0.19
CA LEU A 226 13.61 2.56 0.12
C LEU A 226 13.85 3.00 1.57
N PHE A 227 13.67 2.09 2.55
CA PHE A 227 13.96 2.39 3.96
C PHE A 227 15.42 2.79 4.17
N LEU A 228 16.35 2.05 3.53
CA LEU A 228 17.78 2.36 3.59
C LEU A 228 18.10 3.71 2.92
N ALA A 229 17.42 4.08 1.83
CA ALA A 229 17.60 5.36 1.18
C ALA A 229 17.21 6.54 2.10
N VAL A 230 16.11 6.40 2.84
CA VAL A 230 15.68 7.37 3.86
C VAL A 230 16.73 7.52 4.96
N SER A 231 17.31 6.41 5.43
CA SER A 231 18.42 6.46 6.39
C SER A 231 19.65 7.18 5.82
N LEU A 232 19.98 6.96 4.55
CA LEU A 232 21.10 7.64 3.88
C LEU A 232 20.86 9.15 3.76
N LEU A 233 19.64 9.58 3.41
CA LEU A 233 19.25 10.99 3.37
C LEU A 233 19.43 11.64 4.75
N ASN A 234 18.88 11.02 5.80
CA ASN A 234 18.97 11.51 7.17
C ASN A 234 20.43 11.62 7.65
N ARG A 235 21.26 10.61 7.38
CA ARG A 235 22.70 10.63 7.70
C ARG A 235 23.48 11.72 6.96
N LYS A 236 23.03 12.09 5.76
CA LYS A 236 23.61 13.19 4.96
C LYS A 236 23.05 14.57 5.35
N GLY A 237 22.26 14.67 6.43
CA GLY A 237 21.72 15.94 6.92
C GLY A 237 20.52 16.45 6.12
N VAL A 238 19.79 15.56 5.44
CA VAL A 238 18.51 15.87 4.78
C VAL A 238 17.39 15.20 5.60
N PRO A 239 16.78 15.91 6.57
CA PRO A 239 15.72 15.34 7.41
C PRO A 239 14.58 14.83 6.53
N THR A 240 14.32 13.53 6.55
CA THR A 240 13.36 12.87 5.67
C THR A 240 12.53 11.86 6.45
N ARG A 241 11.22 11.89 6.24
CA ARG A 241 10.25 10.94 6.80
C ARG A 241 9.61 10.15 5.66
N LEU A 242 9.55 8.83 5.82
CA LEU A 242 8.76 7.94 4.98
C LEU A 242 7.40 7.71 5.62
N ILE A 243 6.33 8.14 4.95
CA ILE A 243 4.98 7.73 5.29
C ILE A 243 4.65 6.47 4.49
N ARG A 244 4.21 5.43 5.17
CA ARG A 244 3.78 4.18 4.53
C ARG A 244 2.36 3.81 4.95
N THR A 245 1.66 3.15 4.04
CA THR A 245 0.34 2.58 4.27
C THR A 245 0.25 1.19 3.64
N GLY A 246 -0.75 0.41 4.03
CA GLY A 246 -0.93 -0.98 3.65
C GLY A 246 -0.37 -1.96 4.67
N PHE A 247 -0.68 -3.23 4.50
CA PHE A 247 -0.26 -4.28 5.43
C PHE A 247 1.23 -4.55 5.33
N SER A 248 1.86 -4.86 6.46
CA SER A 248 3.26 -5.28 6.52
C SER A 248 3.35 -6.73 6.93
N ASP A 249 4.30 -7.46 6.34
CA ASP A 249 4.86 -8.64 6.98
C ASP A 249 5.37 -8.25 8.40
N PRO A 250 4.91 -8.91 9.48
CA PRO A 250 5.33 -8.63 10.86
C PRO A 250 6.85 -8.68 11.08
N ASP A 251 7.56 -9.47 10.28
CA ASP A 251 9.02 -9.64 10.38
C ASP A 251 9.79 -8.64 9.51
N PHE A 252 9.09 -7.80 8.73
CA PHE A 252 9.74 -6.85 7.84
C PHE A 252 10.58 -5.84 8.61
N GLU A 253 9.99 -5.17 9.61
CA GLU A 253 10.70 -4.15 10.39
C GLU A 253 11.78 -4.76 11.31
N GLN A 254 11.53 -5.97 11.80
CA GLN A 254 12.52 -6.72 12.60
C GLN A 254 13.73 -7.16 11.78
N SER A 255 13.58 -7.25 10.45
CA SER A 255 14.68 -7.64 9.57
C SER A 255 15.74 -6.56 9.36
N PHE A 256 15.53 -5.33 9.84
CA PHE A 256 16.54 -4.28 9.79
C PHE A 256 17.53 -4.44 10.94
N GLY A 257 18.82 -4.28 10.66
CA GLY A 257 19.87 -4.24 11.69
C GLY A 257 19.91 -2.91 12.47
N TYR A 258 18.84 -2.12 12.43
CA TYR A 258 18.68 -0.82 13.07
C TYR A 258 17.17 -0.54 13.24
N ASP A 259 16.81 0.38 14.14
CA ASP A 259 15.42 0.79 14.37
C ASP A 259 14.96 1.87 13.36
N PRO A 260 13.99 1.58 12.46
CA PRO A 260 13.49 2.55 11.49
C PRO A 260 12.37 3.47 12.04
N SER A 261 11.88 3.29 13.27
CA SER A 261 10.73 4.02 13.81
C SER A 261 10.91 5.55 13.83
N GLY A 262 12.16 6.00 14.03
CA GLY A 262 12.54 7.41 14.01
C GLY A 262 12.52 8.08 12.63
N GLN A 263 12.29 7.31 11.55
CA GLN A 263 12.26 7.83 10.16
C GLN A 263 11.03 7.38 9.37
N VAL A 264 10.22 6.44 9.92
CA VAL A 264 9.03 5.90 9.24
C VAL A 264 7.77 6.20 10.06
N ILE A 265 6.74 6.70 9.38
CA ILE A 265 5.37 6.80 9.89
C ILE A 265 4.59 5.68 9.22
N ASP A 266 4.37 4.57 9.92
CA ASP A 266 3.50 3.50 9.45
C ASP A 266 2.07 3.74 9.92
N LEU A 267 1.18 4.00 8.95
CA LEU A 267 -0.24 4.21 9.20
C LEU A 267 -1.04 2.90 9.09
N GLY A 268 -0.41 1.79 8.72
CA GLY A 268 -1.09 0.53 8.45
C GLY A 268 -2.09 0.67 7.30
N TYR A 269 -3.16 -0.11 7.35
CA TYR A 269 -4.27 0.03 6.41
C TYR A 269 -5.00 1.36 6.66
N ILE A 270 -5.24 2.11 5.59
CA ILE A 270 -6.08 3.32 5.59
C ILE A 270 -7.11 3.20 4.47
N ASP A 271 -8.21 3.94 4.60
CA ASP A 271 -9.20 3.96 3.53
C ASP A 271 -8.65 4.66 2.28
N ARG A 272 -9.04 4.16 1.11
CA ARG A 272 -8.61 4.71 -0.19
C ARG A 272 -8.96 6.19 -0.33
N SER A 273 -10.05 6.64 0.33
CA SER A 273 -10.53 8.02 0.42
C SER A 273 -9.50 8.98 1.03
N GLU A 274 -8.59 8.50 1.88
CA GLU A 274 -7.56 9.30 2.55
C GLU A 274 -6.27 9.46 1.70
N LEU A 275 -6.09 8.61 0.67
CA LEU A 275 -4.86 8.59 -0.14
C LEU A 275 -4.56 9.93 -0.85
N PRO A 276 -5.52 10.63 -1.47
CA PRO A 276 -5.22 11.88 -2.17
C PRO A 276 -4.60 12.96 -1.26
N GLU A 277 -5.08 13.10 -0.02
CA GLU A 277 -4.52 14.06 0.94
C GLU A 277 -3.11 13.63 1.38
N LEU A 278 -2.90 12.33 1.58
CA LEU A 278 -1.60 11.80 1.96
C LEU A 278 -0.55 11.98 0.85
N LEU A 279 -0.90 11.63 -0.40
CA LEU A 279 -0.06 11.84 -1.57
C LEU A 279 0.28 13.32 -1.76
N ALA A 280 -0.67 14.21 -1.48
CA ALA A 280 -0.47 15.65 -1.53
C ALA A 280 0.60 16.13 -0.53
N LEU A 281 0.96 15.38 0.52
CA LEU A 281 2.07 15.75 1.41
C LEU A 281 3.47 15.48 0.82
N ALA A 282 3.58 14.58 -0.16
CA ALA A 282 4.87 14.06 -0.61
C ALA A 282 5.73 15.13 -1.31
N ASP A 283 6.97 15.31 -0.87
CA ASP A 283 8.00 16.01 -1.64
C ASP A 283 8.50 15.16 -2.82
N ALA A 284 8.46 13.83 -2.68
CA ALA A 284 8.70 12.87 -3.76
C ALA A 284 7.90 11.58 -3.53
N LEU A 285 7.40 10.99 -4.60
CA LEU A 285 6.75 9.68 -4.59
C LEU A 285 7.69 8.65 -5.21
N VAL A 286 7.98 7.58 -4.49
CA VAL A 286 9.02 6.62 -4.89
C VAL A 286 8.45 5.23 -5.03
N GLN A 287 8.53 4.67 -6.24
CA GLN A 287 8.39 3.24 -6.45
C GLN A 287 9.80 2.64 -6.55
N PRO A 288 10.31 1.95 -5.50
CA PRO A 288 11.60 1.30 -5.57
C PRO A 288 11.54 0.08 -6.49
N GLY A 289 12.70 -0.30 -7.02
CA GLY A 289 12.87 -1.44 -7.93
C GLY A 289 13.96 -1.17 -8.96
N CYS A 290 14.27 -2.17 -9.77
CA CYS A 290 15.21 -2.11 -10.89
C CYS A 290 14.66 -2.94 -12.06
N ASP A 291 15.32 -2.94 -13.23
CA ASP A 291 14.97 -3.87 -14.29
C ASP A 291 15.39 -5.30 -13.91
N ASP A 292 14.42 -6.08 -13.43
CA ASP A 292 14.56 -7.49 -13.10
C ASP A 292 13.34 -8.29 -13.60
N ARG A 293 13.39 -9.62 -13.46
CA ARG A 293 12.31 -10.50 -13.91
C ARG A 293 10.97 -10.20 -13.23
N PHE A 294 10.95 -9.65 -12.03
CA PHE A 294 9.71 -9.32 -11.34
C PHE A 294 9.13 -7.97 -11.81
N ASN A 295 9.98 -6.95 -11.92
CA ASN A 295 9.58 -5.59 -12.29
C ASN A 295 9.28 -5.42 -13.79
N ARG A 296 9.85 -6.27 -14.68
CA ARG A 296 9.64 -6.22 -16.13
C ARG A 296 8.22 -6.60 -16.59
N TYR A 297 7.55 -7.47 -15.83
CA TYR A 297 6.25 -8.04 -16.20
C TYR A 297 5.09 -7.52 -15.37
N ARG A 298 5.28 -6.44 -14.60
CA ARG A 298 4.21 -5.83 -13.81
C ARG A 298 4.14 -4.33 -14.02
N LEU A 299 3.00 -3.76 -13.66
CA LEU A 299 2.84 -2.32 -13.47
C LEU A 299 2.31 -2.09 -12.05
N PRO A 300 3.13 -1.57 -11.10
CA PRO A 300 2.66 -1.28 -9.75
C PRO A 300 1.45 -0.33 -9.77
N SER A 301 0.34 -0.74 -9.15
CA SER A 301 -0.95 -0.02 -9.14
C SER A 301 -0.87 1.41 -8.60
N LYS A 302 0.15 1.72 -7.79
CA LYS A 302 0.39 3.06 -7.27
C LYS A 302 0.98 4.05 -8.29
N ILE A 303 1.63 3.59 -9.36
CA ILE A 303 2.29 4.50 -10.30
C ILE A 303 1.29 5.44 -10.98
N PRO A 304 0.15 4.97 -11.52
CA PRO A 304 -0.89 5.87 -12.05
C PRO A 304 -1.34 6.92 -11.02
N GLU A 305 -1.56 6.51 -9.77
CA GLU A 305 -1.98 7.39 -8.68
C GLU A 305 -0.89 8.41 -8.31
N PHE A 306 0.37 7.98 -8.30
CA PHE A 306 1.54 8.84 -8.10
C PHE A 306 1.61 9.92 -9.18
N LEU A 307 1.51 9.52 -10.45
CA LEU A 307 1.55 10.44 -11.58
C LEU A 307 0.37 11.43 -11.51
N ALA A 308 -0.84 10.93 -11.24
CA ALA A 308 -2.06 11.75 -11.16
C ALA A 308 -2.03 12.78 -10.01
N SER A 309 -1.33 12.48 -8.90
CA SER A 309 -1.18 13.40 -7.76
C SER A 309 -0.38 14.67 -8.06
N GLY A 310 0.30 14.74 -9.21
CA GLY A 310 1.12 15.89 -9.61
C GLY A 310 2.32 16.16 -8.70
N ARG A 311 2.83 15.13 -8.01
CA ARG A 311 4.08 15.19 -7.25
C ARG A 311 5.25 14.64 -8.07
N PRO A 312 6.50 15.05 -7.78
CA PRO A 312 7.68 14.44 -8.40
C PRO A 312 7.69 12.93 -8.17
N VAL A 313 7.82 12.14 -9.24
CA VAL A 313 7.81 10.68 -9.17
C VAL A 313 9.18 10.11 -9.53
N ILE A 314 9.64 9.15 -8.73
CA ILE A 314 10.85 8.35 -8.95
C ILE A 314 10.42 6.90 -9.14
N ILE A 315 10.73 6.31 -10.30
CA ILE A 315 10.36 4.93 -10.64
C ILE A 315 11.53 4.19 -11.29
N PRO A 316 11.51 2.85 -11.37
CA PRO A 316 12.52 2.09 -12.11
C PRO A 316 12.45 2.36 -13.61
N GLY A 317 13.60 2.37 -14.30
CA GLY A 317 13.72 2.43 -15.75
C GLY A 317 13.36 1.11 -16.46
N THR A 318 12.23 0.50 -16.07
CA THR A 318 11.64 -0.69 -16.70
C THR A 318 10.13 -0.47 -16.84
N ASN A 319 9.40 -1.37 -17.50
CA ASN A 319 7.95 -1.27 -17.74
C ASN A 319 7.51 0.12 -18.28
N ILE A 320 6.53 0.81 -17.65
CA ILE A 320 6.11 2.16 -18.03
C ILE A 320 7.29 3.14 -18.01
N GLY A 321 8.29 2.94 -17.15
CA GLY A 321 9.49 3.77 -17.10
C GLY A 321 10.28 3.80 -18.41
N LEU A 322 10.17 2.78 -19.28
CA LEU A 322 10.79 2.78 -20.61
C LEU A 322 10.10 3.73 -21.60
N GLU A 323 8.89 4.17 -21.28
CA GLU A 323 8.07 5.06 -22.11
C GLU A 323 8.02 6.49 -21.60
N LEU A 324 8.68 6.75 -20.46
CA LEU A 324 8.75 8.05 -19.83
C LEU A 324 10.14 8.66 -19.99
N THR A 325 10.19 9.98 -20.03
CA THR A 325 11.41 10.74 -20.25
C THR A 325 12.05 11.15 -18.92
N HIS A 326 13.29 10.68 -18.68
CA HIS A 326 14.11 11.05 -17.51
C HIS A 326 14.28 12.58 -17.38
N GLU A 327 14.23 13.10 -16.15
CA GLU A 327 14.31 14.54 -15.80
C GLU A 327 13.25 15.44 -16.45
N LYS A 328 12.28 14.86 -17.15
CA LYS A 328 11.16 15.58 -17.74
C LYS A 328 9.84 15.14 -17.11
N GLU A 329 9.50 13.87 -17.22
CA GLU A 329 8.25 13.32 -16.68
C GLU A 329 8.44 12.70 -15.30
N VAL A 330 9.57 12.03 -15.11
CA VAL A 330 9.94 11.31 -13.88
C VAL A 330 11.46 11.31 -13.71
N LEU A 331 11.94 10.95 -12.52
CA LEU A 331 13.30 10.42 -12.37
C LEU A 331 13.25 8.89 -12.51
N LEU A 332 14.18 8.36 -13.29
CA LEU A 332 14.30 6.92 -13.57
C LEU A 332 15.47 6.36 -12.76
N LEU A 333 15.24 5.21 -12.11
CA LEU A 333 16.25 4.44 -11.41
C LEU A 333 16.82 3.38 -12.35
N GLU A 334 18.13 3.33 -12.52
CA GLU A 334 18.79 2.28 -13.29
C GLU A 334 19.14 1.09 -12.40
N ARG A 335 19.78 1.35 -11.24
CA ARG A 335 20.24 0.30 -10.32
C ARG A 335 19.22 -0.06 -9.26
N GLY A 336 18.33 0.88 -8.91
CA GLY A 336 17.33 0.73 -7.87
C GLY A 336 17.91 0.59 -6.47
N ASP A 337 19.19 0.92 -6.27
CA ASP A 337 19.88 0.76 -4.99
C ASP A 337 19.56 1.94 -4.03
N PRO A 338 19.78 1.77 -2.70
CA PRO A 338 19.48 2.82 -1.74
C PRO A 338 20.19 4.16 -2.00
N ALA A 339 21.39 4.13 -2.57
CA ALA A 339 22.18 5.34 -2.81
C ALA A 339 21.63 6.13 -4.00
N GLU A 340 21.22 5.45 -5.07
CA GLU A 340 20.56 6.06 -6.23
C GLU A 340 19.20 6.68 -5.86
N ILE A 341 18.40 5.95 -5.07
CA ILE A 341 17.10 6.46 -4.59
C ILE A 341 17.31 7.72 -3.75
N ALA A 342 18.26 7.69 -2.81
CA ALA A 342 18.57 8.83 -1.96
C ALA A 342 19.08 10.03 -2.79
N GLU A 343 19.94 9.80 -3.78
CA GLU A 343 20.45 10.86 -4.63
C GLU A 343 19.36 11.49 -5.50
N SER A 344 18.46 10.67 -6.06
CA SER A 344 17.30 11.13 -6.84
C SER A 344 16.35 11.96 -5.97
N CYS A 345 16.08 11.54 -4.74
CA CYS A 345 15.29 12.33 -3.78
C CYS A 345 15.99 13.66 -3.45
N ARG A 346 17.30 13.63 -3.18
CA ARG A 346 18.09 14.84 -2.89
C ARG A 346 18.07 15.83 -4.06
N ARG A 347 18.13 15.33 -5.29
CA ARG A 347 18.01 16.15 -6.51
C ARG A 347 16.68 16.90 -6.54
N ILE A 348 15.56 16.22 -6.30
CA ILE A 348 14.23 16.84 -6.21
C ILE A 348 14.16 17.85 -5.04
N PHE A 349 14.64 17.47 -3.86
CA PHE A 349 14.52 18.30 -2.65
C PHE A 349 15.36 19.58 -2.70
N SER A 350 16.40 19.62 -3.51
CA SER A 350 17.31 20.76 -3.66
C SER A 350 17.00 21.65 -4.87
N ASP A 351 16.07 21.25 -5.74
CA ASP A 351 15.74 21.95 -6.98
C ASP A 351 14.21 22.11 -7.12
N PRO A 352 13.64 23.20 -6.56
CA PRO A 352 12.20 23.44 -6.59
C PRO A 352 11.63 23.57 -8.01
N ASP A 353 12.41 24.07 -8.96
CA ASP A 353 11.98 24.23 -10.36
C ASP A 353 11.87 22.87 -11.05
N LEU A 354 12.87 22.00 -10.86
CA LEU A 354 12.80 20.61 -11.31
C LEU A 354 11.62 19.88 -10.66
N ALA A 355 11.42 20.03 -9.34
CA ALA A 355 10.31 19.40 -8.64
C ALA A 355 8.95 19.84 -9.22
N ARG A 356 8.76 21.14 -9.45
CA ARG A 356 7.54 21.67 -10.06
C ARG A 356 7.34 21.12 -11.47
N GLN A 357 8.37 21.13 -12.31
CA GLN A 357 8.33 20.61 -13.67
C GLN A 357 7.97 19.11 -13.71
N LEU A 358 8.62 18.30 -12.88
CA LEU A 358 8.35 16.86 -12.78
C LEU A 358 6.90 16.62 -12.34
N GLY A 359 6.39 17.34 -11.34
CA GLY A 359 5.01 17.21 -10.89
C GLY A 359 3.97 17.59 -11.95
N GLU A 360 4.18 18.70 -12.67
CA GLU A 360 3.30 19.14 -13.76
C GLU A 360 3.26 18.13 -14.91
N ASN A 361 4.44 17.63 -15.31
CA ASN A 361 4.55 16.65 -16.37
C ASN A 361 3.98 15.29 -15.95
N ALA A 362 4.22 14.83 -14.72
CA ALA A 362 3.63 13.60 -14.18
C ALA A 362 2.10 13.62 -14.24
N ALA A 363 1.47 14.72 -13.83
CA ALA A 363 0.02 14.88 -13.94
C ALA A 363 -0.45 14.90 -15.40
N SER A 364 0.33 15.48 -16.32
CA SER A 364 0.05 15.42 -17.76
C SER A 364 0.12 14.00 -18.31
N THR A 365 1.18 13.25 -17.97
CA THR A 365 1.37 11.85 -18.32
C THR A 365 0.20 11.00 -17.82
N ALA A 366 -0.30 11.26 -16.61
CA ALA A 366 -1.48 10.57 -16.06
C ALA A 366 -2.73 10.78 -16.93
N ARG A 367 -3.04 12.03 -17.29
CA ARG A 367 -4.19 12.37 -18.17
C ARG A 367 -4.05 11.83 -19.59
N GLU A 368 -2.82 11.67 -20.07
CA GLU A 368 -2.56 11.12 -21.39
C GLU A 368 -2.76 9.60 -21.41
N ARG A 369 -2.20 8.90 -20.42
CA ARG A 369 -2.02 7.43 -20.48
C ARG A 369 -2.98 6.61 -19.61
N PHE A 370 -3.53 7.20 -18.55
CA PHE A 370 -4.30 6.49 -17.53
C PHE A 370 -5.72 7.07 -17.33
N ASP A 371 -6.16 8.05 -18.13
CA ASP A 371 -7.54 8.56 -18.07
C ASP A 371 -8.53 7.40 -18.31
N SER A 372 -9.41 7.17 -17.33
CA SER A 372 -10.39 6.08 -17.33
C SER A 372 -11.27 6.08 -18.57
N ARG A 373 -11.63 7.25 -19.10
CA ARG A 373 -12.49 7.38 -20.30
C ARG A 373 -11.76 6.89 -21.54
N LYS A 374 -10.53 7.34 -21.75
CA LYS A 374 -9.71 6.93 -22.91
C LYS A 374 -9.34 5.46 -22.87
N ALA A 375 -8.98 4.97 -21.68
CA ALA A 375 -8.66 3.57 -21.47
C ALA A 375 -9.90 2.69 -21.77
N THR A 376 -11.08 3.13 -21.34
CA THR A 376 -12.35 2.44 -21.62
C THR A 376 -12.75 2.51 -23.09
N ASP A 377 -12.49 3.61 -23.79
CA ASP A 377 -12.69 3.70 -25.25
C ASP A 377 -11.90 2.60 -25.97
N THR A 378 -10.61 2.49 -25.65
CA THR A 378 -9.71 1.48 -26.24
C THR A 378 -10.17 0.06 -25.92
N LEU A 379 -10.58 -0.19 -24.67
CA LEU A 379 -11.10 -1.49 -24.26
C LEU A 379 -12.39 -1.85 -25.01
N PHE A 380 -13.29 -0.89 -25.14
CA PHE A 380 -14.58 -1.10 -25.78
C PHE A 380 -14.44 -1.33 -27.30
N GLU A 381 -13.59 -0.58 -27.98
CA GLU A 381 -13.24 -0.85 -29.40
C GLU A 381 -12.68 -2.27 -29.57
N PHE A 382 -11.86 -2.71 -28.61
CA PHE A 382 -11.33 -4.07 -28.63
C PHE A 382 -12.43 -5.11 -28.42
N TYR A 383 -13.36 -4.91 -27.48
CA TYR A 383 -14.54 -5.78 -27.32
C TYR A 383 -15.33 -5.92 -28.62
N GLN A 384 -15.60 -4.81 -29.32
CA GLN A 384 -16.30 -4.85 -30.61
C GLN A 384 -15.54 -5.68 -31.64
N SER A 385 -14.22 -5.52 -31.71
CA SER A 385 -13.39 -6.28 -32.64
C SER A 385 -13.38 -7.79 -32.37
N ILE A 386 -13.58 -8.21 -31.11
CA ILE A 386 -13.62 -9.63 -30.71
C ILE A 386 -15.00 -10.23 -30.93
N LEU A 387 -16.07 -9.49 -30.65
CA LEU A 387 -17.45 -9.94 -30.88
C LEU A 387 -17.69 -10.37 -32.34
N ASP A 388 -16.99 -9.73 -33.28
CA ASP A 388 -17.07 -10.05 -34.71
C ASP A 388 -16.20 -11.26 -35.14
N ARG A 389 -15.39 -11.84 -34.24
CA ARG A 389 -14.29 -12.78 -34.58
C ARG A 389 -14.24 -14.08 -33.79
N ARG A 390 -15.30 -14.40 -33.05
CA ARG A 390 -15.32 -15.58 -32.18
C ARG A 390 -14.97 -16.87 -32.93
N ASP A 391 -14.10 -17.68 -32.33
CA ASP A 391 -13.72 -18.99 -32.84
C ASP A 391 -14.33 -20.12 -31.99
N ASP A 392 -15.56 -20.52 -32.34
CA ASP A 392 -16.32 -21.55 -31.61
C ASP A 392 -15.65 -22.94 -31.62
N SER A 393 -14.68 -23.20 -32.51
CA SER A 393 -14.07 -24.54 -32.61
C SER A 393 -13.19 -24.86 -31.41
N LYS A 394 -12.50 -23.87 -30.84
CA LYS A 394 -11.60 -24.05 -29.68
C LYS A 394 -12.33 -24.54 -28.44
N TRP A 395 -13.49 -23.95 -28.15
CA TRP A 395 -14.30 -24.29 -26.99
C TRP A 395 -15.08 -25.59 -27.20
N SER A 396 -15.49 -25.87 -28.45
CA SER A 396 -16.16 -27.12 -28.83
C SER A 396 -15.24 -28.34 -28.65
N GLU A 397 -13.97 -28.28 -29.06
CA GLU A 397 -13.00 -29.36 -28.84
C GLU A 397 -12.77 -29.67 -27.35
N LEU A 398 -12.76 -28.65 -26.48
CA LEU A 398 -12.65 -28.84 -25.03
C LEU A 398 -13.88 -29.57 -24.46
N ALA A 399 -15.08 -29.22 -24.93
CA ALA A 399 -16.32 -29.87 -24.52
C ALA A 399 -16.36 -31.34 -24.95
N GLU A 400 -15.94 -31.65 -26.19
CA GLU A 400 -15.84 -33.01 -26.71
C GLU A 400 -14.85 -33.87 -25.91
N ARG A 401 -13.63 -33.36 -25.64
CA ARG A 401 -12.62 -34.08 -24.85
C ARG A 401 -13.05 -34.35 -23.40
N ARG A 402 -13.88 -33.49 -22.82
CA ARG A 402 -14.49 -33.75 -21.50
C ARG A 402 -15.56 -34.84 -21.56
N SER A 403 -16.33 -34.90 -22.64
CA SER A 403 -17.34 -35.95 -22.83
C SER A 403 -16.72 -37.34 -23.06
N ASP A 404 -15.56 -37.42 -23.73
CA ASP A 404 -14.80 -38.66 -23.93
C ASP A 404 -14.19 -39.22 -22.64
N GLN A 405 -13.95 -38.38 -21.62
CA GLN A 405 -13.54 -38.84 -20.29
C GLN A 405 -14.68 -39.53 -19.51
N PHE A 406 -15.95 -39.42 -19.97
CA PHE A 406 -17.12 -40.05 -19.33
C PHE A 406 -17.76 -41.18 -20.17
N SER A 407 -17.34 -41.43 -21.42
CA SER A 407 -18.04 -42.35 -22.35
C SER A 407 -17.32 -43.69 -22.65
N LEU A 408 -16.10 -43.92 -22.18
CA LEU A 408 -15.32 -45.12 -22.53
C LEU A 408 -15.29 -46.20 -21.43
N LEU A 409 -16.45 -46.72 -21.00
CA LEU A 409 -16.48 -47.83 -20.04
C LEU A 409 -17.46 -49.01 -20.30
N PRO A 410 -18.31 -49.03 -21.35
CA PRO A 410 -18.96 -50.32 -21.73
C PRO A 410 -18.73 -50.85 -23.16
N SER A 411 -18.15 -50.14 -24.12
CA SER A 411 -18.19 -50.58 -25.54
C SER A 411 -16.99 -51.39 -26.04
N LEU A 412 -16.12 -51.91 -25.17
CA LEU A 412 -14.91 -52.67 -25.55
C LEU A 412 -14.94 -54.15 -25.17
N VAL A 413 -16.11 -54.70 -24.80
CA VAL A 413 -16.26 -56.13 -24.45
C VAL A 413 -17.05 -56.93 -25.50
N GLU A 414 -17.72 -56.32 -26.48
CA GLU A 414 -18.62 -57.06 -27.40
C GLU A 414 -18.17 -57.19 -28.85
N THR A 415 -16.97 -56.75 -29.22
CA THR A 415 -16.49 -56.94 -30.59
C THR A 415 -15.08 -57.49 -30.63
N LEU A 416 -14.96 -58.82 -30.59
CA LEU A 416 -14.16 -59.55 -31.57
C LEU A 416 -14.69 -60.99 -31.78
N PRO A 417 -14.71 -61.50 -33.03
CA PRO A 417 -15.52 -62.65 -33.45
C PRO A 417 -14.83 -64.00 -33.26
N SER A 418 -15.66 -65.04 -33.14
CA SER A 418 -15.32 -66.45 -33.27
C SER A 418 -14.95 -66.84 -34.71
N ASP A 419 -14.01 -67.78 -34.81
CA ASP A 419 -13.69 -68.64 -35.95
C ASP A 419 -12.91 -68.04 -37.14
N GLN A 420 -11.62 -68.38 -37.23
CA GLN A 420 -11.03 -68.98 -38.45
C GLN A 420 -9.84 -69.89 -38.07
N GLU A 421 -10.02 -71.21 -38.27
CA GLU A 421 -8.93 -72.19 -38.34
C GLU A 421 -8.09 -71.97 -39.62
N GLY A 422 -6.76 -71.97 -39.50
CA GLY A 422 -5.89 -71.95 -40.67
C GLY A 422 -4.40 -71.68 -40.39
N THR A 423 -3.68 -72.73 -39.97
CA THR A 423 -2.21 -72.91 -40.10
C THR A 423 -1.28 -71.80 -39.62
N LEU A 424 -0.96 -71.81 -38.31
CA LEU A 424 0.28 -71.26 -37.77
C LEU A 424 1.30 -72.40 -37.61
N GLU A 425 2.46 -72.30 -38.29
CA GLU A 425 3.57 -73.24 -38.11
C GLU A 425 3.94 -73.39 -36.62
N ALA A 426 4.23 -74.62 -36.20
CA ALA A 426 4.41 -75.01 -34.80
C ALA A 426 5.49 -74.20 -34.03
N GLY A 427 6.40 -73.51 -34.73
CA GLY A 427 7.39 -72.59 -34.15
C GLY A 427 6.80 -71.26 -33.68
N SER A 428 5.90 -70.65 -34.47
CA SER A 428 5.34 -69.31 -34.20
C SER A 428 4.33 -69.34 -33.05
N ALA A 429 3.56 -70.42 -32.92
CA ALA A 429 2.63 -70.63 -31.81
C ALA A 429 3.34 -70.85 -30.46
N LYS A 430 4.61 -71.31 -30.46
CA LYS A 430 5.38 -71.47 -29.23
C LYS A 430 5.94 -70.12 -28.74
N VAL A 431 6.44 -69.30 -29.66
CA VAL A 431 6.95 -67.95 -29.35
C VAL A 431 5.83 -67.03 -28.86
N LEU A 432 4.65 -67.07 -29.50
CA LEU A 432 3.47 -66.32 -29.05
C LEU A 432 2.99 -66.76 -27.66
N ARG A 433 3.00 -68.06 -27.35
CA ARG A 433 2.64 -68.55 -26.02
C ARG A 433 3.63 -68.14 -24.94
N GLU A 434 4.91 -68.11 -25.25
CA GLU A 434 5.94 -67.62 -24.33
C GLU A 434 5.77 -66.11 -24.08
N ALA A 435 5.55 -65.32 -25.14
CA ALA A 435 5.35 -63.88 -25.04
C ALA A 435 4.08 -63.50 -24.26
N VAL A 436 2.96 -64.20 -24.49
CA VAL A 436 1.72 -64.02 -23.71
C VAL A 436 1.96 -64.36 -22.24
N ARG A 437 2.69 -65.43 -21.95
CA ARG A 437 3.01 -65.82 -20.57
C ARG A 437 3.90 -64.79 -19.86
N THR A 438 4.86 -64.19 -20.56
CA THR A 438 5.69 -63.10 -20.02
C THR A 438 4.83 -61.86 -19.73
N LEU A 439 3.95 -61.47 -20.65
CA LEU A 439 3.06 -60.32 -20.47
C LEU A 439 2.04 -60.55 -19.34
N GLU A 440 1.56 -61.77 -19.14
CA GLU A 440 0.69 -62.11 -18.01
C GLU A 440 1.41 -62.01 -16.66
N VAL A 441 2.68 -62.37 -16.59
CA VAL A 441 3.51 -62.21 -15.39
C VAL A 441 3.74 -60.73 -15.11
N GLU A 442 4.13 -59.93 -16.12
CA GLU A 442 4.33 -58.49 -15.96
C GLU A 442 3.04 -57.75 -15.56
N ARG A 443 1.89 -58.12 -16.15
CA ARG A 443 0.58 -57.57 -15.78
C ARG A 443 0.22 -57.88 -14.33
N ASN A 444 0.49 -59.09 -13.87
CA ASN A 444 0.19 -59.49 -12.49
C ASN A 444 1.12 -58.76 -11.50
N GLU A 445 2.40 -58.58 -11.83
CA GLU A 445 3.33 -57.79 -11.01
C GLU A 445 2.93 -56.30 -10.94
N LEU A 446 2.50 -55.73 -12.06
CA LEU A 446 1.99 -54.36 -12.11
C LEU A 446 0.68 -54.20 -11.32
N SER A 447 -0.22 -55.20 -11.36
CA SER A 447 -1.47 -55.18 -10.59
C SER A 447 -1.20 -55.19 -9.09
N VAL A 448 -0.25 -56.00 -8.62
CA VAL A 448 0.16 -56.03 -7.20
C VAL A 448 0.79 -54.70 -6.77
N ARG A 449 1.62 -54.09 -7.63
CA ARG A 449 2.20 -52.75 -7.35
C ARG A 449 1.14 -51.65 -7.32
N LEU A 450 0.13 -51.73 -8.18
CA LEU A 450 -0.98 -50.79 -8.21
C LEU A 450 -1.83 -50.88 -6.93
N GLU A 451 -2.10 -52.10 -6.45
CA GLU A 451 -2.82 -52.34 -5.19
C GLU A 451 -2.03 -51.79 -3.98
N GLN A 452 -0.71 -52.04 -3.93
CA GLN A 452 0.17 -51.48 -2.89
C GLN A 452 0.26 -49.94 -2.94
N ALA A 453 0.26 -49.35 -4.13
CA ALA A 453 0.23 -47.90 -4.31
C ALA A 453 -1.13 -47.32 -3.87
N GLY A 454 -2.23 -48.01 -4.17
CA GLY A 454 -3.58 -47.65 -3.71
C GLY A 454 -3.69 -47.65 -2.19
N ASP A 455 -3.17 -48.68 -1.52
CA ASP A 455 -3.11 -48.74 -0.05
C ASP A 455 -2.25 -47.63 0.56
N THR A 456 -1.16 -47.27 -0.11
CA THR A 456 -0.28 -46.17 0.32
C THR A 456 -0.96 -44.81 0.15
N LEU A 457 -1.65 -44.60 -0.97
CA LEU A 457 -2.45 -43.40 -1.24
C LEU A 457 -3.62 -43.28 -0.28
N ALA A 458 -4.32 -44.37 0.05
CA ALA A 458 -5.39 -44.37 1.05
C ALA A 458 -4.88 -43.99 2.45
N LYS A 459 -3.68 -44.44 2.84
CA LYS A 459 -3.03 -44.00 4.07
C LYS A 459 -2.67 -42.52 4.06
N LEU A 460 -2.06 -42.03 2.98
CA LEU A 460 -1.69 -40.62 2.83
C LEU A 460 -2.93 -39.71 2.76
N ALA A 461 -4.01 -40.17 2.13
CA ALA A 461 -5.30 -39.48 2.11
C ALA A 461 -5.89 -39.35 3.51
N GLY A 462 -5.87 -40.43 4.31
CA GLY A 462 -6.29 -40.38 5.72
C GLY A 462 -5.38 -39.51 6.61
N GLU A 463 -4.08 -39.43 6.31
CA GLU A 463 -3.17 -38.49 6.96
C GLU A 463 -3.46 -37.04 6.56
N ASN A 464 -3.76 -36.79 5.27
CA ASN A 464 -4.16 -35.47 4.77
C ASN A 464 -5.53 -35.03 5.33
N GLU A 465 -6.52 -35.92 5.47
CA GLU A 465 -7.79 -35.61 6.13
C GLU A 465 -7.56 -35.22 7.59
N ARG A 466 -6.73 -35.97 8.32
CA ARG A 466 -6.36 -35.61 9.71
C ARG A 466 -5.61 -34.28 9.78
N GLN A 467 -4.74 -33.99 8.80
CA GLN A 467 -4.04 -32.71 8.71
C GLN A 467 -5.00 -31.57 8.34
N ALA A 468 -6.00 -31.82 7.49
CA ALA A 468 -7.04 -30.86 7.14
C ALA A 468 -7.93 -30.55 8.34
N GLU A 469 -8.36 -31.56 9.10
CA GLU A 469 -9.07 -31.38 10.37
C GLU A 469 -8.21 -30.60 11.39
N GLN A 470 -6.91 -30.90 11.49
CA GLN A 470 -5.99 -30.13 12.32
C GLN A 470 -5.85 -28.69 11.84
N MET A 471 -5.82 -28.46 10.53
CA MET A 471 -5.73 -27.13 9.92
C MET A 471 -7.01 -26.32 10.16
N GLU A 472 -8.18 -26.94 10.06
CA GLU A 472 -9.47 -26.33 10.36
C GLU A 472 -9.58 -25.96 11.85
N ASN A 473 -9.11 -26.85 12.72
CA ASN A 473 -9.05 -26.59 14.16
C ASN A 473 -8.04 -25.46 14.50
N LEU A 474 -6.89 -25.41 13.82
CA LEU A 474 -5.93 -24.30 13.92
C LEU A 474 -6.49 -22.99 13.36
N THR A 475 -7.25 -23.04 12.27
CA THR A 475 -7.90 -21.87 11.64
C THR A 475 -8.97 -21.31 12.56
N SER A 476 -9.77 -22.19 13.18
CA SER A 476 -10.75 -21.82 14.20
C SER A 476 -10.07 -21.15 15.41
N ARG A 477 -8.99 -21.74 15.92
CA ARG A 477 -8.18 -21.15 17.01
C ARG A 477 -7.55 -19.81 16.61
N LEU A 478 -7.06 -19.67 15.38
CA LEU A 478 -6.51 -18.43 14.84
C LEU A 478 -7.59 -17.35 14.70
N SER A 479 -8.82 -17.72 14.31
CA SER A 479 -9.96 -16.82 14.27
C SER A 479 -10.34 -16.33 15.66
N ASP A 480 -10.38 -17.23 16.65
CA ASP A 480 -10.66 -16.85 18.04
C ASP A 480 -9.54 -15.99 18.63
N LEU A 481 -8.27 -16.31 18.34
CA LEU A 481 -7.12 -15.50 18.75
C LEU A 481 -7.14 -14.14 18.05
N SER A 482 -7.54 -14.07 16.77
CA SER A 482 -7.69 -12.81 16.04
C SER A 482 -8.78 -11.95 16.65
N ARG A 483 -9.93 -12.53 17.02
CA ARG A 483 -11.00 -11.80 17.73
C ARG A 483 -10.55 -11.29 19.10
N GLN A 484 -9.74 -12.08 19.82
CA GLN A 484 -9.11 -11.64 21.08
C GLN A 484 -8.10 -10.52 20.85
N ILE A 485 -7.28 -10.60 19.80
CA ILE A 485 -6.33 -9.56 19.42
C ILE A 485 -7.07 -8.29 18.98
N GLU A 486 -8.15 -8.38 18.22
CA GLU A 486 -9.01 -7.25 17.85
C GLU A 486 -9.58 -6.55 19.09
N THR A 487 -10.01 -7.34 20.08
CA THR A 487 -10.47 -6.80 21.37
C THR A 487 -9.33 -6.11 22.12
N ILE A 488 -8.15 -6.73 22.19
CA ILE A 488 -6.96 -6.16 22.84
C ILE A 488 -6.46 -4.92 22.09
N VAL A 489 -6.56 -4.88 20.76
CA VAL A 489 -6.20 -3.74 19.92
C VAL A 489 -7.21 -2.62 20.10
N ALA A 490 -8.50 -2.92 20.15
CA ALA A 490 -9.55 -1.95 20.47
C ALA A 490 -9.34 -1.33 21.85
N ASP A 491 -9.07 -2.16 22.87
CA ASP A 491 -8.72 -1.71 24.22
C ASP A 491 -7.41 -0.89 24.21
N ARG A 492 -6.40 -1.30 23.44
CA ARG A 492 -5.13 -0.56 23.30
C ARG A 492 -5.34 0.78 22.60
N ASP A 493 -6.22 0.85 21.61
CA ASP A 493 -6.53 2.06 20.87
C ASP A 493 -7.39 3.02 21.69
N GLU A 494 -8.25 2.49 22.58
CA GLU A 494 -8.93 3.27 23.62
C GLU A 494 -7.94 3.82 24.65
N VAL A 495 -7.05 2.99 25.20
CA VAL A 495 -5.97 3.43 26.09
C VAL A 495 -5.03 4.44 25.41
N ARG A 496 -4.76 4.29 24.11
CA ARG A 496 -3.97 5.26 23.32
C ARG A 496 -4.73 6.56 23.07
N ARG A 497 -6.04 6.51 22.83
CA ARG A 497 -6.90 7.70 22.74
C ARG A 497 -6.90 8.46 24.06
N ASP A 498 -7.08 7.76 25.17
CA ASP A 498 -7.04 8.34 26.52
C ASP A 498 -5.66 8.90 26.85
N ALA A 499 -4.58 8.19 26.50
CA ALA A 499 -3.21 8.67 26.67
C ALA A 499 -2.92 9.91 25.80
N ARG A 500 -3.44 9.97 24.56
CA ARG A 500 -3.33 11.16 23.70
C ARG A 500 -4.08 12.34 24.30
N GLN A 501 -5.31 12.13 24.77
CA GLN A 501 -6.13 13.16 25.41
C GLN A 501 -5.48 13.67 26.71
N ALA A 502 -4.88 12.76 27.50
CA ALA A 502 -4.10 13.11 28.69
C ALA A 502 -2.81 13.88 28.33
N HIS A 503 -2.12 13.50 27.26
CA HIS A 503 -0.91 14.19 26.79
C HIS A 503 -1.21 15.60 26.24
N GLU A 504 -2.31 15.77 25.52
CA GLU A 504 -2.81 17.09 25.08
C GLU A 504 -3.21 17.97 26.27
N SER A 505 -3.89 17.38 27.26
CA SER A 505 -4.26 18.06 28.50
C SER A 505 -3.01 18.50 29.29
N SER A 506 -1.98 17.63 29.38
CA SER A 506 -0.69 17.96 30.00
C SER A 506 0.00 19.12 29.28
N ARG A 507 0.08 19.10 27.94
CA ARG A 507 0.69 20.18 27.16
C ARG A 507 -0.06 21.51 27.29
N ARG A 508 -1.39 21.46 27.42
CA ARG A 508 -2.21 22.66 27.66
C ARG A 508 -1.89 23.26 29.04
N LEU A 509 -1.76 22.42 30.06
CA LEU A 509 -1.36 22.84 31.40
C LEU A 509 0.06 23.42 31.41
N ASP A 510 1.02 22.80 30.71
CA ASP A 510 2.40 23.29 30.62
C ASP A 510 2.48 24.69 29.97
N ARG A 511 1.68 24.95 28.92
CA ARG A 511 1.57 26.30 28.32
C ARG A 511 0.99 27.31 29.30
N GLN A 512 -0.08 26.96 30.00
CA GLN A 512 -0.70 27.85 30.99
C GLN A 512 0.26 28.16 32.14
N LEU A 513 1.07 27.18 32.57
CA LEU A 513 2.08 27.35 33.61
C LEU A 513 3.22 28.27 33.14
N ALA A 514 3.68 28.11 31.90
CA ALA A 514 4.71 28.96 31.31
C ALA A 514 4.25 30.40 31.13
N GLU A 515 2.99 30.61 30.71
CA GLU A 515 2.37 31.94 30.61
C GLU A 515 2.23 32.61 31.99
N ALA A 516 1.78 31.85 33.00
CA ALA A 516 1.65 32.34 34.36
C ALA A 516 3.00 32.72 35.00
N SER A 517 4.03 31.87 34.84
CA SER A 517 5.39 32.20 35.28
C SER A 517 5.93 33.46 34.58
N GLY A 518 5.74 33.57 33.26
CA GLY A 518 6.18 34.76 32.52
C GLY A 518 5.42 36.05 32.90
N GLN A 519 4.20 35.96 33.42
CA GLN A 519 3.48 37.09 34.01
C GLN A 519 4.01 37.44 35.40
N PHE A 520 4.28 36.42 36.22
CA PHE A 520 4.83 36.59 37.56
C PHE A 520 6.22 37.23 37.53
N ASP A 521 7.11 36.77 36.66
CA ASP A 521 8.46 37.34 36.50
C ASP A 521 8.42 38.82 36.10
N ARG A 522 7.47 39.20 35.23
CA ARG A 522 7.23 40.60 34.86
C ARG A 522 6.77 41.45 36.04
N GLN A 523 5.85 40.93 36.86
CA GLN A 523 5.37 41.63 38.06
C GLN A 523 6.48 41.79 39.10
N VAL A 524 7.34 40.78 39.28
CA VAL A 524 8.50 40.84 40.18
C VAL A 524 9.52 41.87 39.69
N ALA A 525 9.81 41.91 38.38
CA ALA A 525 10.70 42.90 37.79
C ALA A 525 10.16 44.34 37.96
N GLU A 526 8.87 44.57 37.72
CA GLU A 526 8.23 45.87 37.95
C GLU A 526 8.23 46.29 39.43
N ALA A 527 8.00 45.35 40.34
CA ALA A 527 8.05 45.61 41.78
C ALA A 527 9.49 45.95 42.23
N GLY A 528 10.49 45.23 41.70
CA GLY A 528 11.90 45.52 41.93
C GLY A 528 12.31 46.92 41.43
N GLY A 529 11.84 47.29 40.24
CA GLY A 529 12.05 48.64 39.68
C GLY A 529 11.45 49.74 40.56
N ARG A 530 10.21 49.54 41.04
CA ARG A 530 9.54 50.48 41.97
C ARG A 530 10.28 50.61 43.30
N LEU A 531 10.77 49.50 43.86
CA LEU A 531 11.53 49.50 45.11
C LEU A 531 12.84 50.29 44.96
N GLU A 532 13.55 50.10 43.85
CA GLU A 532 14.82 50.79 43.60
C GLU A 532 14.62 52.30 43.40
N GLN A 533 13.53 52.69 42.74
CA GLN A 533 13.16 54.09 42.59
C GLN A 533 12.80 54.73 43.94
N ALA A 534 12.08 54.01 44.82
CA ALA A 534 11.76 54.46 46.17
C ALA A 534 13.01 54.62 47.04
N LYS A 535 14.00 53.70 46.94
CA LYS A 535 15.29 53.83 47.64
C LYS A 535 16.04 55.09 47.22
N LYS A 536 16.12 55.38 45.91
CA LYS A 536 16.76 56.61 45.40
C LYS A 536 16.08 57.87 45.94
N GLN A 537 14.75 57.89 46.02
CA GLN A 537 14.02 59.01 46.61
C GLN A 537 14.28 59.17 48.11
N LEU A 538 14.35 58.06 48.85
CA LEU A 538 14.67 58.05 50.28
C LEU A 538 16.09 58.58 50.56
N ASP A 539 17.07 58.16 49.76
CA ASP A 539 18.46 58.63 49.87
C ASP A 539 18.58 60.12 49.52
N ALA A 540 17.88 60.58 48.49
CA ALA A 540 17.82 62.01 48.16
C ALA A 540 17.18 62.84 49.29
N ALA A 541 16.11 62.34 49.89
CA ALA A 541 15.47 62.99 51.03
C ALA A 541 16.40 63.03 52.26
N ARG A 542 17.15 61.96 52.53
CA ARG A 542 18.18 61.94 53.59
C ARG A 542 19.25 62.99 53.37
N GLN A 543 19.80 63.08 52.16
CA GLN A 543 20.81 64.10 51.84
C GLN A 543 20.28 65.52 52.02
N GLU A 544 19.01 65.76 51.71
CA GLU A 544 18.40 67.07 51.90
C GLU A 544 18.17 67.38 53.39
N ILE A 545 17.75 66.39 54.19
CA ILE A 545 17.66 66.53 55.65
C ILE A 545 19.03 66.86 56.24
N ASP A 546 20.09 66.15 55.84
CA ASP A 546 21.45 66.41 56.32
C ASP A 546 21.92 67.84 55.97
N ARG A 547 21.62 68.31 54.75
CA ARG A 547 21.88 69.71 54.35
C ARG A 547 21.11 70.71 55.20
N LEU A 548 19.85 70.43 55.52
CA LEU A 548 19.03 71.29 56.36
C LEU A 548 19.58 71.34 57.80
N ILE A 549 20.02 70.20 58.35
CA ILE A 549 20.67 70.12 59.65
C ILE A 549 21.98 70.91 59.66
N GLU A 550 22.83 70.78 58.63
CA GLU A 550 24.05 71.57 58.51
C GLU A 550 23.76 73.07 58.39
N ARG A 551 22.74 73.44 57.62
CA ARG A 551 22.30 74.83 57.46
C ARG A 551 21.79 75.39 58.78
N GLU A 552 21.00 74.62 59.53
CA GLU A 552 20.53 74.98 60.87
C GLU A 552 21.71 75.16 61.84
N ALA A 553 22.68 74.24 61.83
CA ALA A 553 23.90 74.33 62.63
C ALA A 553 24.71 75.59 62.29
N ARG A 554 24.87 75.91 61.00
CA ARG A 554 25.51 77.17 60.56
C ARG A 554 24.73 78.40 61.02
N VAL A 555 23.40 78.41 60.91
CA VAL A 555 22.56 79.52 61.37
C VAL A 555 22.67 79.68 62.89
N LYS A 556 22.64 78.60 63.68
CA LYS A 556 22.87 78.61 65.13
C LYS A 556 24.26 79.11 65.50
N ALA A 557 25.30 78.70 64.78
CA ALA A 557 26.67 79.19 64.98
C ALA A 557 26.82 80.69 64.65
N THR A 558 26.13 81.17 63.62
CA THR A 558 26.15 82.59 63.21
C THR A 558 25.28 83.47 64.12
N ALA A 559 24.18 82.92 64.64
CA ALA A 559 23.32 83.57 65.64
C ALA A 559 24.02 83.70 66.99
N SER A 560 24.88 82.73 67.37
CA SER A 560 25.69 82.78 68.60
C SER A 560 26.62 84.01 68.64
N TRP A 561 27.15 84.48 67.52
CA TRP A 561 27.97 85.71 67.47
C TRP A 561 27.14 86.99 67.45
N LYS A 562 25.97 87.01 66.80
CA LYS A 562 25.10 88.20 66.75
C LYS A 562 24.25 88.42 68.01
N LEU A 563 23.93 87.37 68.77
CA LEU A 563 23.19 87.47 70.04
C LEU A 563 24.08 87.66 71.27
N THR A 564 25.37 87.28 71.23
CA THR A 564 26.28 87.48 72.38
C THR A 564 27.04 88.81 72.38
N ALA A 565 27.08 89.55 71.25
CA ALA A 565 27.72 90.86 71.20
C ALA A 565 26.99 91.94 72.03
N PRO A 566 25.64 92.06 72.03
CA PRO A 566 24.95 93.03 72.89
C PRO A 566 24.99 92.64 74.38
N LEU A 567 24.97 91.33 74.69
CA LEU A 567 24.97 90.82 76.07
C LEU A 567 26.35 90.88 76.74
N ARG A 568 27.45 90.75 75.99
CA ARG A 568 28.81 90.99 76.53
C ARG A 568 29.08 92.47 76.80
N PHE A 569 28.49 93.38 76.00
CA PHE A 569 28.56 94.82 76.26
C PHE A 569 27.77 95.22 77.51
N LEU A 570 26.58 94.66 77.71
CA LEU A 570 25.77 94.89 78.92
C LEU A 570 26.43 94.32 80.19
N ARG A 571 27.02 93.12 80.16
CA ARG A 571 27.72 92.54 81.33
C ARG A 571 28.96 93.32 81.74
N ARG A 572 29.69 93.93 80.79
CA ARG A 572 30.91 94.71 81.07
C ARG A 572 30.63 96.13 81.57
N ASN A 573 29.41 96.67 81.33
CA ASN A 573 29.05 98.04 81.70
C ASN A 573 28.01 98.15 82.84
N LEU A 574 27.30 97.07 83.21
CA LEU A 574 26.26 97.12 84.25
C LEU A 574 26.50 96.27 85.49
N ILE A 575 27.46 95.33 85.50
CA ILE A 575 27.64 94.39 86.61
C ILE A 575 28.93 94.63 87.43
N ASP A 576 29.86 95.47 86.97
CA ASP A 576 31.08 95.75 87.77
C ASP A 576 31.68 97.14 87.54
N PRO A 577 31.11 98.21 88.12
CA PRO A 577 31.85 99.41 88.46
C PRO A 577 32.16 99.37 89.97
N PHE A 578 33.44 99.52 90.31
CA PHE A 578 34.00 99.58 91.68
C PHE A 578 34.42 98.26 92.33
N THR A 579 35.58 97.75 91.92
CA THR A 579 36.66 97.53 92.89
C THR A 579 37.97 98.08 92.35
N SER A 580 38.25 99.33 92.69
CA SER A 580 39.62 99.85 92.74
C SER A 580 40.07 99.87 94.19
N VAL A 581 41.32 99.48 94.45
CA VAL A 581 42.30 100.10 95.38
C VAL A 581 43.10 99.09 96.23
N ARG A 582 44.39 99.01 95.84
CA ARG A 582 45.63 99.02 96.67
C ARG A 582 45.96 97.89 97.67
N SER A 583 47.10 97.26 97.38
CA SER A 583 48.39 97.38 98.10
C SER A 583 48.93 96.19 98.91
N HIS A 584 50.26 96.09 98.77
CA HIS A 584 51.28 95.59 99.70
C HIS A 584 51.75 94.13 99.58
N LYS A 585 53.04 94.07 99.21
CA LYS A 585 54.06 93.02 99.29
C LYS A 585 54.06 91.96 98.20
#